data_AF-A0A1H5S1E5-F1
#
_entry.id   AF-A0A1H5S1E5-F1
#
_cell.length_a   1.000
_cell.length_b   1.000
_cell.length_c   1.000
_cell.angle_alpha   90.00
_cell.angle_beta   90.00
_cell.angle_gamma   90.00
#
_symmetry.space_group_name_H-M   'P 1'
#
loop_
_entity.id
_entity.type
_entity.pdbx_description
1 polymer ?
#
loop_
_entity_poly.entity_id
_entity_poly.type
_entity_poly.pdbx_seq_one_letter_code
_entity_poly.pdbx_strand_id
1 'polypeptide(L)'
;MGGASGPEPQYLVTAPGPVRYVEVTYRGEVIGCLWASVKYDAAGYVRRLEAEPPEAFRAPLVWSRRLRAAKAEGLPALEALRRWRGAPEDPEGGTVVADAPERDADSYDALKKQLNPGHVDPMADFFAQTPTWPDGTPIDRSKGWDPLSPMKIPETDYPASTDGPVRYLPVTRGDTLLGYLWASAADDAAYYVGRTDAGADGWNAGVPWVLRLRRAQREGLTPLQALRRWKGAPEDPRAGTIAVDAHEQEASSLDDLKRLAQR
;
A
#
# COMPACT_ATOMS: atom_id res chain seq x y z
N MET A 1 29.73 4.84 -10.91
CA MET A 1 28.92 5.85 -10.23
C MET A 1 27.60 5.97 -10.99
N GLY A 2 26.63 5.12 -10.67
CA GLY A 2 25.28 5.17 -11.26
C GLY A 2 24.33 5.59 -10.16
N GLY A 3 24.07 6.90 -10.05
CA GLY A 3 23.08 7.42 -9.13
C GLY A 3 21.70 6.94 -9.56
N ALA A 4 21.02 6.20 -8.70
CA ALA A 4 19.60 5.96 -8.85
C ALA A 4 18.91 7.32 -8.69
N SER A 5 18.51 7.94 -9.80
CA SER A 5 17.58 9.06 -9.75
C SER A 5 16.28 8.55 -9.15
N GLY A 6 16.01 8.93 -7.90
CA GLY A 6 14.69 8.80 -7.32
C GLY A 6 13.66 9.54 -8.18
N PRO A 7 12.36 9.24 -8.03
CA PRO A 7 11.32 9.95 -8.76
C PRO A 7 11.46 11.46 -8.51
N GLU A 8 11.41 12.25 -9.59
CA GLU A 8 11.49 13.71 -9.48
C GLU A 8 10.42 14.23 -8.51
N PRO A 9 10.75 15.21 -7.66
CA PRO A 9 9.84 15.69 -6.65
C PRO A 9 8.60 16.30 -7.31
N GLN A 10 7.43 15.76 -6.99
CA GLN A 10 6.14 16.17 -7.54
C GLN A 10 5.09 16.31 -6.42
N TYR A 11 4.13 17.21 -6.61
CA TYR A 11 2.94 17.27 -5.76
C TYR A 11 2.06 16.05 -6.01
N LEU A 12 1.24 15.69 -5.02
CA LEU A 12 0.14 14.77 -5.28
C LEU A 12 -0.81 15.38 -6.31
N VAL A 13 -1.24 14.58 -7.28
CA VAL A 13 -2.14 15.02 -8.36
C VAL A 13 -3.62 14.91 -7.99
N THR A 14 -3.91 14.38 -6.80
CA THR A 14 -5.25 14.31 -6.19
C THR A 14 -5.13 14.52 -4.69
N ALA A 15 -6.16 15.08 -4.06
CA ALA A 15 -6.24 15.21 -2.61
C ALA A 15 -7.70 15.29 -2.16
N PRO A 16 -8.06 14.68 -1.01
CA PRO A 16 -9.38 14.83 -0.44
C PRO A 16 -9.54 16.20 0.23
N GLY A 17 -10.78 16.70 0.25
CA GLY A 17 -11.14 17.97 0.88
C GLY A 17 -10.91 19.21 0.01
N PRO A 18 -11.01 20.41 0.61
CA PRO A 18 -11.10 21.66 -0.12
C PRO A 18 -9.80 22.00 -0.87
N VAL A 19 -9.98 22.63 -2.02
CA VAL A 19 -8.90 23.12 -2.88
C VAL A 19 -9.05 24.61 -3.12
N ARG A 20 -7.93 25.29 -3.26
CA ARG A 20 -7.85 26.67 -3.74
C ARG A 20 -7.41 26.65 -5.19
N TYR A 21 -7.93 27.56 -6.00
CA TYR A 21 -7.59 27.63 -7.41
C TYR A 21 -7.50 29.06 -7.94
N VAL A 22 -6.77 29.21 -9.04
CA VAL A 22 -6.66 30.42 -9.85
C VAL A 22 -6.91 30.08 -11.31
N GLU A 23 -7.57 30.99 -12.03
CA GLU A 23 -7.84 30.81 -13.46
C GLU A 23 -6.57 31.01 -14.28
N VAL A 24 -6.40 30.15 -15.28
CA VAL A 24 -5.40 30.26 -16.33
C VAL A 24 -6.10 30.75 -17.58
N THR A 25 -5.58 31.83 -18.16
CA THR A 25 -6.09 32.44 -19.38
C THR A 25 -5.11 32.28 -20.53
N TYR A 26 -5.61 32.09 -21.74
CA TYR A 26 -4.86 32.20 -22.99
C TYR A 26 -5.55 33.22 -23.89
N ARG A 27 -4.82 34.27 -24.30
CA ARG A 27 -5.34 35.43 -25.04
C ARG A 27 -6.57 36.08 -24.39
N GLY A 28 -6.61 36.06 -23.06
CA GLY A 28 -7.71 36.60 -22.25
C GLY A 28 -8.89 35.64 -22.01
N GLU A 29 -8.89 34.45 -22.61
CA GLU A 29 -9.95 33.45 -22.38
C GLU A 29 -9.52 32.40 -21.37
N VAL A 30 -10.42 32.02 -20.46
CA VAL A 30 -10.13 30.98 -19.44
C VAL A 30 -10.05 29.60 -20.10
N ILE A 31 -8.86 29.02 -20.09
CA ILE A 31 -8.55 27.68 -20.63
C ILE A 31 -8.50 26.60 -19.55
N GLY A 32 -8.42 26.99 -18.28
CA GLY A 32 -8.40 26.06 -17.16
C GLY A 32 -8.11 26.73 -15.83
N CYS A 33 -7.84 25.93 -14.81
CA CYS A 33 -7.49 26.39 -13.47
C CYS A 33 -6.27 25.64 -12.95
N LEU A 34 -5.35 26.36 -12.31
CA LEU A 34 -4.40 25.75 -11.39
C LEU A 34 -5.07 25.59 -10.03
N TRP A 35 -4.85 24.47 -9.36
CA TRP A 35 -5.40 24.23 -8.03
C TRP A 35 -4.34 23.67 -7.09
N ALA A 36 -4.54 23.89 -5.79
CA ALA A 36 -3.75 23.31 -4.72
C ALA A 36 -4.65 22.92 -3.54
N SER A 37 -4.33 21.82 -2.87
CA SER A 37 -5.04 21.44 -1.65
C SER A 37 -4.70 22.37 -0.50
N VAL A 38 -5.70 22.65 0.34
CA VAL A 38 -5.51 23.43 1.57
C VAL A 38 -4.84 22.60 2.67
N LYS A 39 -4.96 21.26 2.61
CA LYS A 39 -4.49 20.34 3.67
C LYS A 39 -3.28 19.52 3.28
N TYR A 40 -3.18 19.14 2.02
CA TYR A 40 -2.15 18.23 1.53
C TYR A 40 -1.20 18.96 0.58
N ASP A 41 0.01 18.43 0.44
CA ASP A 41 0.96 18.94 -0.54
C ASP A 41 0.63 18.40 -1.95
N ALA A 42 -0.50 18.89 -2.46
CA ALA A 42 -1.14 18.46 -3.69
C ALA A 42 -1.48 19.67 -4.55
N ALA A 43 -1.14 19.60 -5.84
CA ALA A 43 -1.44 20.66 -6.79
C ALA A 43 -1.50 20.11 -8.21
N GLY A 44 -2.23 20.79 -9.07
CA GLY A 44 -2.37 20.39 -10.46
C GLY A 44 -3.04 21.44 -11.33
N TYR A 45 -3.36 21.02 -12.55
CA TYR A 45 -4.09 21.81 -13.52
C TYR A 45 -5.35 21.05 -13.94
N VAL A 46 -6.49 21.73 -13.96
CA VAL A 46 -7.73 21.22 -14.55
C VAL A 46 -8.01 22.04 -15.80
N ARG A 47 -8.14 21.37 -16.94
CA ARG A 47 -8.50 22.00 -18.20
C ARG A 47 -10.00 22.29 -18.28
N ARG A 48 -10.36 23.36 -19.00
CA ARG A 48 -11.72 23.62 -19.47
C ARG A 48 -11.88 22.98 -20.85
N LEU A 49 -12.85 22.09 -21.00
CA LEU A 49 -13.02 21.25 -22.18
C LEU A 49 -13.80 21.92 -23.32
N GLU A 50 -14.74 22.81 -22.98
CA GLU A 50 -15.67 23.41 -23.95
C GLU A 50 -15.07 24.57 -24.76
N ALA A 51 -14.02 25.22 -24.26
CA ALA A 51 -13.55 26.51 -24.76
C ALA A 51 -12.04 26.55 -25.07
N GLU A 52 -11.38 25.42 -25.23
CA GLU A 52 -9.93 25.42 -25.42
C GLU A 52 -9.59 25.67 -26.90
N PRO A 53 -8.89 26.78 -27.23
CA PRO A 53 -8.31 26.94 -28.55
C PRO A 53 -7.31 25.80 -28.78
N PRO A 54 -7.22 25.19 -29.98
CA PRO A 54 -6.32 24.07 -30.26
C PRO A 54 -4.86 24.31 -29.84
N GLU A 55 -4.42 25.58 -29.86
CA GLU A 55 -3.11 26.04 -29.44
C GLU A 55 -2.84 25.85 -27.93
N ALA A 56 -3.87 25.94 -27.10
CA ALA A 56 -3.77 25.76 -25.65
C ALA A 56 -3.92 24.29 -25.21
N PHE A 57 -4.16 23.35 -26.13
CA PHE A 57 -4.35 21.93 -25.82
C PHE A 57 -3.21 21.33 -24.96
N ARG A 58 -2.00 21.87 -25.08
CA ARG A 58 -0.80 21.41 -24.34
C ARG A 58 -0.60 22.11 -22.99
N ALA A 59 -1.52 22.96 -22.57
CA ALA A 59 -1.49 23.63 -21.27
C ALA A 59 -1.30 22.67 -20.08
N PRO A 60 -1.93 21.48 -20.01
CA PRO A 60 -1.66 20.53 -18.92
C PRO A 60 -0.18 20.16 -18.77
N LEU A 61 0.56 20.04 -19.88
CA LEU A 61 1.98 19.69 -19.87
C LEU A 61 2.84 20.85 -19.39
N VAL A 62 2.52 22.07 -19.84
CA VAL A 62 3.21 23.30 -19.42
C VAL A 62 3.05 23.49 -17.91
N TRP A 63 1.83 23.41 -17.41
CA TRP A 63 1.54 23.61 -15.99
C TRP A 63 2.07 22.48 -15.11
N SER A 64 2.02 21.23 -15.56
CA SER A 64 2.68 20.12 -14.86
C SER A 64 4.18 20.37 -14.69
N ARG A 65 4.86 20.87 -15.73
CA ARG A 65 6.29 21.22 -15.67
C ARG A 65 6.55 22.36 -14.70
N ARG A 66 5.74 23.43 -14.75
CA ARG A 66 5.85 24.59 -13.85
C ARG A 66 5.64 24.22 -12.38
N LEU A 67 4.67 23.36 -12.09
CA LEU A 67 4.44 22.83 -10.73
C LEU A 67 5.59 21.93 -10.28
N ARG A 68 6.14 21.09 -11.16
CA ARG A 68 7.33 20.28 -10.82
C ARG A 68 8.55 21.15 -10.51
N ALA A 69 8.77 22.22 -11.28
CA ALA A 69 9.83 23.18 -11.00
C ALA A 69 9.64 23.84 -9.63
N ALA A 70 8.43 24.31 -9.31
CA ALA A 70 8.12 24.87 -8.00
C ALA A 70 8.35 23.87 -6.86
N LYS A 71 7.97 22.60 -7.07
CA LYS A 71 8.19 21.53 -6.09
C LYS A 71 9.67 21.23 -5.89
N ALA A 72 10.46 21.22 -6.96
CA ALA A 72 11.92 21.04 -6.90
C ALA A 72 12.62 22.20 -6.16
N GLU A 73 12.06 23.41 -6.22
CA GLU A 73 12.48 24.57 -5.41
C GLU A 73 11.98 24.50 -3.95
N GLY A 74 11.24 23.46 -3.58
CA GLY A 74 10.74 23.26 -2.21
C GLY A 74 9.50 24.07 -1.85
N LEU A 75 8.82 24.67 -2.83
CA LEU A 75 7.62 25.48 -2.57
C LEU A 75 6.45 24.59 -2.11
N PRO A 76 5.70 24.99 -1.07
CA PRO A 76 4.41 24.38 -0.75
C PRO A 76 3.39 24.57 -1.88
N ALA A 77 2.46 23.63 -2.03
CA ALA A 77 1.43 23.65 -3.09
C ALA A 77 0.67 24.99 -3.24
N LEU A 78 0.26 25.63 -2.13
CA LEU A 78 -0.44 26.93 -2.18
C LEU A 78 0.45 28.08 -2.65
N GLU A 79 1.73 28.07 -2.27
CA GLU A 79 2.69 29.08 -2.74
C GLU A 79 3.04 28.88 -4.23
N ALA A 80 3.02 27.63 -4.70
CA ALA A 80 3.21 27.32 -6.11
C ALA A 80 2.10 27.91 -7.01
N LEU A 81 0.86 28.07 -6.51
CA LEU A 81 -0.20 28.78 -7.25
C LEU A 81 0.13 30.25 -7.44
N ARG A 82 0.63 30.89 -6.37
CA ARG A 82 0.95 32.32 -6.35
C ARG A 82 2.18 32.65 -7.17
N ARG A 83 3.15 31.72 -7.20
CA ARG A 83 4.44 31.85 -7.88
C ARG A 83 4.35 32.24 -9.35
N TRP A 84 3.28 31.83 -10.04
CA TRP A 84 3.10 32.03 -11.48
C TRP A 84 2.12 33.16 -11.84
N ARG A 85 1.58 33.88 -10.86
CA ARG A 85 0.75 35.06 -11.10
C ARG A 85 1.57 36.17 -11.74
N GLY A 86 1.08 36.71 -12.86
CA GLY A 86 1.75 37.77 -13.63
C GLY A 86 2.94 37.27 -14.45
N ALA A 87 3.17 35.96 -14.55
CA ALA A 87 4.18 35.42 -15.44
C ALA A 87 3.82 35.72 -16.91
N PRO A 88 4.81 35.89 -17.81
CA PRO A 88 4.54 36.04 -19.23
C PRO A 88 3.69 34.90 -19.77
N GLU A 89 2.80 35.23 -20.71
CA GLU A 89 1.96 34.26 -21.39
C GLU A 89 2.80 33.23 -22.15
N ASP A 90 2.54 31.96 -21.83
CA ASP A 90 3.14 30.83 -22.53
C ASP A 90 2.35 30.55 -23.82
N PRO A 91 3.03 30.32 -24.95
CA PRO A 91 2.37 30.08 -26.23
C PRO A 91 1.49 28.83 -26.26
N GLU A 92 1.72 27.85 -25.37
CA GLU A 92 0.94 26.61 -25.28
C GLU A 92 0.18 26.47 -23.96
N GLY A 93 0.59 27.21 -22.92
CA GLY A 93 0.03 27.10 -21.56
C GLY A 93 -0.70 28.32 -21.03
N GLY A 94 -0.69 29.45 -21.75
CA GLY A 94 -1.28 30.69 -21.27
C GLY A 94 -0.56 31.28 -20.05
N THR A 95 -1.28 32.09 -19.28
CA THR A 95 -0.80 32.75 -18.07
C THR A 95 -1.85 32.74 -16.96
N VAL A 96 -1.41 32.96 -15.73
CA VAL A 96 -2.27 33.41 -14.64
C VAL A 96 -2.09 34.92 -14.52
N VAL A 97 -3.16 35.70 -14.73
CA VAL A 97 -3.08 37.16 -14.63
C VAL A 97 -2.63 37.60 -13.23
N ALA A 98 -1.89 38.71 -13.13
CA ALA A 98 -1.28 39.16 -11.87
C ALA A 98 -2.32 39.30 -10.75
N ASP A 99 -3.48 39.88 -11.06
CA ASP A 99 -4.57 40.12 -10.11
C ASP A 99 -5.63 39.00 -10.08
N ALA A 100 -5.30 37.81 -10.60
CA ALA A 100 -6.23 36.68 -10.60
C ALA A 100 -6.72 36.37 -9.17
N PRO A 101 -8.04 36.38 -8.91
CA PRO A 101 -8.54 36.06 -7.58
C PRO A 101 -8.27 34.60 -7.26
N GLU A 102 -7.78 34.34 -6.04
CA GLU A 102 -7.80 33.00 -5.47
C GLU A 102 -9.24 32.67 -5.07
N ARG A 103 -9.76 31.54 -5.55
CA ARG A 103 -11.10 31.06 -5.22
C ARG A 103 -11.03 29.69 -4.55
N ASP A 104 -12.04 29.36 -3.77
CA ASP A 104 -12.13 28.07 -3.08
C ASP A 104 -13.15 27.16 -3.78
N ALA A 105 -12.91 25.86 -3.72
CA ALA A 105 -13.87 24.82 -4.08
C ALA A 105 -13.84 23.72 -3.01
N ASP A 106 -15.01 23.12 -2.74
CA ASP A 106 -15.17 22.11 -1.67
C ASP A 106 -14.30 20.86 -1.89
N SER A 107 -13.96 20.57 -3.15
CA SER A 107 -13.06 19.49 -3.53
C SER A 107 -12.53 19.65 -4.95
N TYR A 108 -11.49 18.87 -5.29
CA TYR A 108 -11.00 18.72 -6.66
C TYR A 108 -12.11 18.32 -7.64
N ASP A 109 -13.00 17.40 -7.25
CA ASP A 109 -14.12 16.97 -8.10
C ASP A 109 -15.18 18.06 -8.27
N ALA A 110 -15.43 18.85 -7.22
CA ALA A 110 -16.32 20.01 -7.31
C ALA A 110 -15.75 21.06 -8.29
N LEU A 111 -14.45 21.34 -8.25
CA LEU A 111 -13.78 22.21 -9.21
C LEU A 111 -13.91 21.68 -10.65
N LYS A 112 -13.67 20.38 -10.87
CA LYS A 112 -13.84 19.76 -12.21
C LYS A 112 -15.27 19.94 -12.73
N LYS A 113 -16.28 19.70 -11.90
CA LYS A 113 -17.70 19.85 -12.26
C LYS A 113 -18.08 21.31 -12.52
N GLN A 114 -17.55 22.24 -11.73
CA GLN A 114 -17.78 23.67 -11.93
C GLN A 114 -17.18 24.17 -13.25
N LEU A 115 -15.96 23.75 -13.56
CA LEU A 115 -15.24 24.19 -14.76
C LEU A 115 -15.76 23.53 -16.04
N ASN A 116 -16.28 22.30 -15.93
CA ASN A 116 -16.80 21.51 -17.04
C ASN A 116 -18.23 21.03 -16.75
N PRO A 117 -19.21 21.96 -16.69
CA PRO A 117 -20.59 21.60 -16.41
C PRO A 117 -21.13 20.67 -17.51
N GLY A 118 -21.80 19.60 -17.11
CA GLY A 118 -22.37 18.63 -18.06
C GLY A 118 -21.36 17.68 -18.71
N HIS A 119 -20.06 17.82 -18.43
CA HIS A 119 -19.08 16.82 -18.88
C HIS A 119 -19.28 15.51 -18.13
N VAL A 120 -19.64 14.47 -18.88
CA VAL A 120 -19.63 13.09 -18.42
C VAL A 120 -18.34 12.47 -18.93
N ASP A 121 -17.47 12.03 -18.01
CA ASP A 121 -16.30 11.26 -18.39
C ASP A 121 -16.79 9.89 -18.90
N PRO A 122 -16.58 9.57 -20.19
CA PRO A 122 -17.10 8.34 -20.79
C PRO A 122 -16.45 7.09 -20.20
N MET A 123 -15.34 7.25 -19.47
CA MET A 123 -14.63 6.19 -18.78
C MET A 123 -14.87 6.23 -17.26
N ALA A 124 -15.66 7.17 -16.75
CA ALA A 124 -15.96 7.25 -15.31
C ALA A 124 -16.55 5.94 -14.81
N ASP A 125 -17.55 5.40 -15.51
CA ASP A 125 -18.17 4.13 -15.12
C ASP A 125 -17.20 2.95 -15.26
N PHE A 126 -16.32 2.98 -16.25
CA PHE A 126 -15.30 1.93 -16.46
C PHE A 126 -14.25 1.94 -15.35
N PHE A 127 -13.81 3.12 -14.88
CA PHE A 127 -12.87 3.25 -13.76
C PHE A 127 -13.55 3.15 -12.38
N ALA A 128 -14.85 3.45 -12.29
CA ALA A 128 -15.64 3.26 -11.08
C ALA A 128 -15.97 1.78 -10.86
N GLN A 129 -16.13 1.01 -11.95
CA GLN A 129 -16.19 -0.43 -11.88
C GLN A 129 -14.85 -0.95 -11.38
N THR A 130 -14.88 -1.59 -10.21
CA THR A 130 -13.75 -2.39 -9.76
C THR A 130 -13.61 -3.53 -10.78
N PRO A 131 -12.51 -3.63 -11.54
CA PRO A 131 -12.37 -4.70 -12.51
C PRO A 131 -12.47 -6.03 -11.77
N THR A 132 -13.33 -6.95 -12.21
CA THR A 132 -13.51 -8.24 -11.57
C THR A 132 -13.11 -9.38 -12.50
N TRP A 133 -12.69 -10.51 -11.94
CA TRP A 133 -12.59 -11.78 -12.65
C TRP A 133 -14.01 -12.26 -13.05
N PRO A 134 -14.14 -13.25 -13.95
CA PRO A 134 -15.45 -13.79 -14.34
C PRO A 134 -16.30 -14.32 -13.17
N ASP A 135 -15.68 -14.62 -12.03
CA ASP A 135 -16.33 -15.04 -10.79
C ASP A 135 -16.81 -13.87 -9.90
N GLY A 136 -16.63 -12.62 -10.34
CA GLY A 136 -17.03 -11.41 -9.60
C GLY A 136 -15.99 -10.92 -8.59
N THR A 137 -14.84 -11.58 -8.45
CA THR A 137 -13.78 -11.17 -7.52
C THR A 137 -13.01 -9.95 -8.07
N PRO A 138 -12.81 -8.87 -7.31
CA PRO A 138 -11.95 -7.76 -7.71
C PRO A 138 -10.53 -8.20 -8.15
N ILE A 139 -10.08 -7.69 -9.29
CA ILE A 139 -8.70 -7.82 -9.79
C ILE A 139 -7.75 -7.04 -8.87
N ASP A 140 -8.17 -5.84 -8.44
CA ASP A 140 -7.50 -5.12 -7.34
C ASP A 140 -7.87 -5.78 -6.01
N ARG A 141 -6.96 -6.61 -5.51
CA ARG A 141 -7.12 -7.34 -4.23
C ARG A 141 -7.10 -6.44 -3.00
N SER A 142 -6.93 -5.13 -3.13
CA SER A 142 -7.13 -4.17 -2.03
C SER A 142 -8.58 -3.67 -1.92
N LYS A 143 -9.45 -4.00 -2.90
CA LYS A 143 -10.85 -3.58 -2.99
C LYS A 143 -11.81 -4.77 -2.85
N GLY A 144 -13.08 -4.49 -2.55
CA GLY A 144 -14.15 -5.48 -2.36
C GLY A 144 -14.10 -6.26 -1.05
N TRP A 145 -13.18 -5.89 -0.16
CA TRP A 145 -13.32 -6.20 1.26
C TRP A 145 -14.18 -5.09 1.88
N ASP A 146 -15.51 -5.22 1.81
CA ASP A 146 -16.39 -4.55 2.79
C ASP A 146 -15.87 -4.84 4.21
N PRO A 147 -16.21 -4.02 5.24
CA PRO A 147 -15.67 -4.18 6.59
C PRO A 147 -15.71 -5.66 6.96
N LEU A 148 -14.53 -6.26 7.15
CA LEU A 148 -14.34 -7.70 7.29
C LEU A 148 -14.92 -8.20 8.62
N SER A 149 -16.22 -8.06 8.78
CA SER A 149 -16.97 -8.23 10.00
C SER A 149 -18.38 -8.71 9.66
N PRO A 150 -18.64 -10.02 9.83
CA PRO A 150 -17.66 -11.06 10.07
C PRO A 150 -17.63 -11.99 8.86
N MET A 151 -16.66 -11.76 7.98
CA MET A 151 -15.83 -12.91 7.66
C MET A 151 -15.23 -13.36 8.99
N LYS A 152 -15.89 -14.31 9.64
CA LYS A 152 -15.17 -15.21 10.52
C LYS A 152 -14.08 -15.79 9.63
N ILE A 153 -12.87 -15.24 9.73
CA ILE A 153 -11.67 -16.04 9.48
C ILE A 153 -11.99 -17.30 10.26
N PRO A 154 -12.18 -18.46 9.60
CA PRO A 154 -12.57 -19.65 10.32
C PRO A 154 -11.57 -19.77 11.47
N GLU A 155 -12.08 -19.90 12.70
CA GLU A 155 -11.34 -19.98 13.98
C GLU A 155 -10.44 -21.23 13.98
N THR A 156 -9.59 -21.36 12.97
CA THR A 156 -8.92 -22.57 12.50
C THR A 156 -7.42 -22.35 12.35
N ASP A 157 -6.95 -21.20 12.85
CA ASP A 157 -5.54 -20.97 13.14
C ASP A 157 -5.38 -20.75 14.66
N TYR A 158 -4.38 -21.39 15.27
CA TYR A 158 -3.87 -20.94 16.55
C TYR A 158 -3.34 -19.50 16.35
N PRO A 159 -3.53 -18.57 17.31
CA PRO A 159 -2.86 -17.28 17.25
C PRO A 159 -1.36 -17.43 16.98
N ALA A 160 -0.85 -16.63 16.05
CA ALA A 160 0.56 -16.67 15.64
C ALA A 160 1.48 -15.81 16.54
N SER A 161 0.96 -15.31 17.66
CA SER A 161 1.67 -14.45 18.61
C SER A 161 1.23 -14.71 20.04
N THR A 162 2.16 -14.53 20.98
CA THR A 162 1.96 -14.59 22.43
C THR A 162 3.06 -13.76 23.08
N ASP A 163 2.75 -13.12 24.21
CA ASP A 163 3.74 -12.44 25.06
C ASP A 163 4.29 -13.39 26.14
N GLY A 164 3.65 -14.55 26.31
CA GLY A 164 3.98 -15.56 27.31
C GLY A 164 5.07 -16.55 26.87
N PRO A 165 5.46 -17.45 27.79
CA PRO A 165 6.47 -18.46 27.51
C PRO A 165 6.01 -19.44 26.44
N VAL A 166 6.96 -19.85 25.59
CA VAL A 166 6.71 -20.79 24.48
C VAL A 166 7.58 -22.03 24.61
N ARG A 167 7.00 -23.18 24.27
CA ARG A 167 7.72 -24.43 24.05
C ARG A 167 8.01 -24.58 22.57
N TYR A 168 9.20 -25.03 22.21
CA TYR A 168 9.62 -25.13 20.81
C TYR A 168 10.44 -26.39 20.53
N LEU A 169 10.39 -26.82 19.27
CA LEU A 169 11.14 -27.94 18.73
C LEU A 169 11.90 -27.51 17.47
N PRO A 170 13.14 -27.96 17.27
CA PRO A 170 13.91 -27.67 16.07
C PRO A 170 13.31 -28.40 14.86
N VAL A 171 13.22 -27.67 13.74
CA VAL A 171 12.85 -28.18 12.43
C VAL A 171 14.11 -28.27 11.58
N THR A 172 14.46 -29.48 11.16
CA THR A 172 15.68 -29.75 10.39
C THR A 172 15.38 -30.43 9.06
N ARG A 173 16.25 -30.22 8.07
CA ARG A 173 16.26 -30.97 6.81
C ARG A 173 17.68 -31.44 6.55
N GLY A 174 17.93 -32.74 6.64
CA GLY A 174 19.29 -33.25 6.85
C GLY A 174 19.94 -32.57 8.06
N ASP A 175 21.17 -32.08 7.88
CA ASP A 175 21.94 -31.39 8.94
C ASP A 175 21.59 -29.89 9.08
N THR A 176 20.68 -29.37 8.26
CA THR A 176 20.35 -27.94 8.24
C THR A 176 19.17 -27.64 9.16
N LEU A 177 19.40 -26.81 10.18
CA LEU A 177 18.34 -26.23 11.00
C LEU A 177 17.62 -25.12 10.22
N LEU A 178 16.35 -25.37 9.87
CA LEU A 178 15.49 -24.47 9.11
C LEU A 178 14.79 -23.44 9.99
N GLY A 179 14.47 -23.81 11.23
CA GLY A 179 13.72 -22.98 12.15
C GLY A 179 13.18 -23.77 13.34
N TYR A 180 12.13 -23.22 13.96
CA TYR A 180 11.51 -23.78 15.14
C TYR A 180 9.99 -23.78 15.01
N LEU A 181 9.37 -24.93 15.29
CA LEU A 181 7.94 -25.01 15.55
C LEU A 181 7.71 -24.71 17.03
N TRP A 182 6.77 -23.85 17.38
CA TRP A 182 6.53 -23.46 18.76
C TRP A 182 5.04 -23.43 19.10
N ALA A 183 4.75 -23.59 20.38
CA ALA A 183 3.42 -23.49 20.96
C ALA A 183 3.49 -22.87 22.36
N SER A 184 2.53 -22.02 22.69
CA SER A 184 2.35 -21.49 24.03
C SER A 184 1.59 -22.50 24.89
N ALA A 185 1.96 -22.56 26.17
CA ALA A 185 1.25 -23.34 27.18
C ALA A 185 0.16 -22.51 27.89
N ALA A 186 0.30 -21.18 27.86
CA ALA A 186 -0.55 -20.24 28.58
C ALA A 186 -1.65 -19.67 27.67
N ASP A 187 -1.29 -19.38 26.43
CA ASP A 187 -2.19 -18.87 25.41
C ASP A 187 -2.37 -19.95 24.34
N ASP A 188 -3.54 -20.04 23.69
CA ASP A 188 -3.85 -21.08 22.69
C ASP A 188 -3.07 -20.89 21.36
N ALA A 189 -1.85 -20.37 21.41
CA ALA A 189 -1.03 -19.89 20.30
C ALA A 189 0.00 -20.94 19.85
N ALA A 190 0.22 -21.06 18.54
CA ALA A 190 1.29 -21.85 17.96
C ALA A 190 1.63 -21.35 16.56
N TYR A 191 2.92 -21.39 16.22
CA TYR A 191 3.36 -21.01 14.88
C TYR A 191 4.75 -21.60 14.56
N TYR A 192 5.26 -21.23 13.39
CA TYR A 192 6.62 -21.54 12.96
C TYR A 192 7.46 -20.26 12.86
N VAL A 193 8.69 -20.31 13.36
CA VAL A 193 9.69 -19.25 13.20
C VAL A 193 10.84 -19.81 12.37
N GLY A 194 11.07 -19.22 11.20
CA GLY A 194 12.21 -19.57 10.35
C GLY A 194 13.51 -18.99 10.89
N ARG A 195 14.60 -19.75 10.77
CA ARG A 195 15.94 -19.28 11.11
C ARG A 195 16.51 -18.40 9.99
N THR A 196 17.07 -17.26 10.33
CA THR A 196 17.59 -16.29 9.35
C THR A 196 18.74 -16.88 8.52
N ASP A 197 19.63 -17.64 9.14
CA ASP A 197 20.77 -18.31 8.48
C ASP A 197 20.35 -19.39 7.47
N ALA A 198 19.14 -19.93 7.60
CA ALA A 198 18.59 -20.86 6.61
C ALA A 198 17.98 -20.14 5.39
N GLY A 199 17.99 -18.80 5.36
CA GLY A 199 17.58 -17.98 4.23
C GLY A 199 16.21 -18.35 3.67
N ALA A 200 16.12 -18.47 2.34
CA ALA A 200 14.88 -18.82 1.65
C ALA A 200 14.33 -20.19 2.06
N ASP A 201 15.18 -21.15 2.43
CA ASP A 201 14.73 -22.47 2.87
C ASP A 201 14.04 -22.40 4.23
N GLY A 202 14.60 -21.64 5.18
CA GLY A 202 13.99 -21.39 6.49
C GLY A 202 12.63 -20.71 6.38
N TRP A 203 12.51 -19.73 5.47
CA TRP A 203 11.24 -19.05 5.18
C TRP A 203 10.21 -19.98 4.52
N ASN A 204 10.61 -20.70 3.47
CA ASN A 204 9.71 -21.55 2.68
C ASN A 204 9.19 -22.77 3.47
N ALA A 205 9.92 -23.22 4.49
CA ALA A 205 9.47 -24.26 5.39
C ALA A 205 8.24 -23.87 6.22
N GLY A 206 7.96 -22.56 6.39
CA GLY A 206 6.86 -22.09 7.22
C GLY A 206 5.47 -22.50 6.71
N VAL A 207 5.24 -22.46 5.40
CA VAL A 207 3.91 -22.74 4.83
C VAL A 207 3.43 -24.17 5.17
N PRO A 208 4.22 -25.24 4.91
CA PRO A 208 3.81 -26.60 5.30
C PRO A 208 3.61 -26.78 6.81
N TRP A 209 4.44 -26.14 7.65
CA TRP A 209 4.28 -26.22 9.11
C TRP A 209 3.02 -25.54 9.62
N VAL A 210 2.65 -24.38 9.06
CA VAL A 210 1.37 -23.72 9.38
C VAL A 210 0.19 -24.59 8.94
N LEU A 211 0.24 -25.20 7.77
CA LEU A 211 -0.82 -26.12 7.31
C LEU A 211 -0.96 -27.36 8.22
N ARG A 212 0.15 -27.86 8.77
CA ARG A 212 0.18 -28.94 9.75
C ARG A 212 -0.46 -28.53 11.08
N LEU A 213 -0.20 -27.32 11.56
CA LEU A 213 -0.84 -26.76 12.76
C LEU A 213 -2.35 -26.58 12.55
N ARG A 214 -2.77 -26.03 11.41
CA ARG A 214 -4.19 -25.91 11.03
C ARG A 214 -4.90 -27.25 10.99
N ARG A 215 -4.23 -28.28 10.49
CA ARG A 215 -4.76 -29.64 10.52
C ARG A 215 -4.95 -30.13 11.96
N ALA A 216 -3.93 -29.96 12.81
CA ALA A 216 -4.00 -30.36 14.21
C ALA A 216 -5.13 -29.65 14.98
N GLN A 217 -5.34 -28.36 14.74
CA GLN A 217 -6.43 -27.61 15.36
C GLN A 217 -7.81 -28.07 14.88
N ARG A 218 -7.97 -28.36 13.58
CA ARG A 218 -9.21 -28.97 13.06
C ARG A 218 -9.48 -30.37 13.62
N GLU A 219 -8.43 -31.07 14.02
CA GLU A 219 -8.52 -32.36 14.74
C GLU A 219 -8.78 -32.17 16.25
N GLY A 220 -8.93 -30.93 16.73
CA GLY A 220 -9.25 -30.60 18.13
C GLY A 220 -8.04 -30.67 19.08
N LEU A 221 -6.82 -30.69 18.54
CA LEU A 221 -5.61 -30.71 19.37
C LEU A 221 -5.35 -29.33 19.98
N THR A 222 -4.75 -29.30 21.17
CA THR A 222 -4.17 -28.08 21.73
C THR A 222 -2.84 -27.72 21.04
N PRO A 223 -2.35 -26.48 21.12
CA PRO A 223 -1.05 -26.06 20.59
C PRO A 223 0.10 -27.00 20.96
N LEU A 224 0.20 -27.39 22.24
CA LEU A 224 1.24 -28.31 22.71
C LEU A 224 1.06 -29.74 22.18
N GLN A 225 -0.18 -30.20 22.05
CA GLN A 225 -0.46 -31.49 21.42
C GLN A 225 -0.07 -31.44 19.93
N ALA A 226 -0.39 -30.35 19.24
CA ALA A 226 -0.01 -30.13 17.84
C ALA A 226 1.51 -30.08 17.67
N LEU A 227 2.23 -29.39 18.55
CA LEU A 227 3.70 -29.34 18.56
C LEU A 227 4.30 -30.75 18.67
N ARG A 228 3.81 -31.57 19.61
CA ARG A 228 4.31 -32.93 19.86
C ARG A 228 3.87 -33.94 18.80
N ARG A 229 2.70 -33.73 18.19
CA ARG A 229 2.09 -34.61 17.17
C ARG A 229 2.99 -34.84 15.96
N TRP A 230 3.85 -33.87 15.64
CA TRP A 230 4.71 -33.89 14.46
C TRP A 230 6.13 -34.38 14.73
N LYS A 231 6.48 -34.73 15.98
CA LYS A 231 7.73 -35.41 16.28
C LYS A 231 7.81 -36.76 15.57
N GLY A 232 8.92 -37.01 14.88
CA GLY A 232 9.15 -38.26 14.14
C GLY A 232 8.29 -38.42 12.89
N ALA A 233 7.58 -37.37 12.45
CA ALA A 233 6.89 -37.39 11.17
C ALA A 233 7.90 -37.53 10.01
N PRO A 234 7.53 -38.16 8.88
CA PRO A 234 8.41 -38.23 7.71
C PRO A 234 8.88 -36.84 7.26
N GLU A 235 10.13 -36.76 6.81
CA GLU A 235 10.71 -35.53 6.30
C GLU A 235 9.95 -35.01 5.08
N ASP A 236 9.58 -33.73 5.13
CA ASP A 236 9.05 -33.02 3.98
C ASP A 236 10.21 -32.43 3.16
N PRO A 237 10.26 -32.65 1.83
CA PRO A 237 11.34 -32.13 1.00
C PRO A 237 11.53 -30.60 1.10
N ARG A 238 10.47 -29.85 1.39
CA ARG A 238 10.50 -28.38 1.52
C ARG A 238 10.58 -27.91 2.96
N ALA A 239 9.94 -28.61 3.90
CA ALA A 239 9.79 -28.15 5.28
C ALA A 239 10.59 -28.93 6.33
N GLY A 240 11.29 -29.99 5.93
CA GLY A 240 12.05 -30.84 6.84
C GLY A 240 11.16 -31.65 7.79
N THR A 241 11.73 -32.03 8.93
CA THR A 241 11.10 -32.80 9.99
C THR A 241 11.47 -32.27 11.38
N ILE A 242 10.78 -32.77 12.39
CA ILE A 242 11.19 -32.69 13.79
C ILE A 242 11.63 -34.11 14.18
N ALA A 243 12.88 -34.28 14.60
CA ALA A 243 13.42 -35.58 14.96
C ALA A 243 12.61 -36.23 16.10
N VAL A 244 12.54 -37.57 16.10
CA VAL A 244 11.78 -38.34 17.10
C VAL A 244 12.30 -38.09 18.53
N ASP A 245 13.61 -37.93 18.66
CA ASP A 245 14.37 -37.65 19.88
C ASP A 245 14.55 -36.15 20.15
N ALA A 246 14.01 -35.26 19.30
CA ALA A 246 14.13 -33.82 19.49
C ALA A 246 13.59 -33.40 20.88
N HIS A 247 14.42 -32.71 21.65
CA HIS A 247 14.06 -32.23 22.97
C HIS A 247 13.23 -30.96 22.87
N GLU A 248 12.08 -30.97 23.54
CA GLU A 248 11.24 -29.78 23.70
C GLU A 248 11.97 -28.79 24.60
N GLN A 249 12.20 -27.58 24.10
CA GLN A 249 12.87 -26.50 24.80
C GLN A 249 11.87 -25.40 25.12
N GLU A 250 12.23 -24.52 26.06
CA GLU A 250 11.38 -23.41 26.51
C GLU A 250 12.10 -22.08 26.29
N ALA A 251 11.36 -21.07 25.85
CA ALA A 251 11.78 -19.68 25.81
C ALA A 251 10.81 -18.84 26.64
N SER A 252 11.33 -17.85 27.37
CA SER A 252 10.51 -17.03 28.29
C SER A 252 9.50 -16.14 27.57
N SER A 253 9.69 -15.89 26.28
CA SER A 253 8.72 -15.21 25.40
C SER A 253 8.89 -15.65 23.94
N LEU A 254 7.90 -15.36 23.09
CA LEU A 254 8.04 -15.53 21.64
C LEU A 254 9.17 -14.67 21.06
N ASP A 255 9.41 -13.47 21.60
CA ASP A 255 10.47 -12.60 21.11
C ASP A 255 11.86 -13.14 21.45
N ASP A 256 12.02 -13.85 22.56
CA ASP A 256 13.25 -14.56 22.89
C ASP A 256 13.55 -15.65 21.86
N LEU A 257 12.53 -16.40 21.45
CA LEU A 257 12.65 -17.42 20.40
C LEU A 257 12.97 -16.79 19.03
N LYS A 258 12.36 -15.66 18.68
CA LYS A 258 12.71 -14.93 17.44
C LYS A 258 14.16 -14.47 17.45
N ARG A 259 14.67 -13.98 18.60
CA ARG A 259 16.09 -13.60 18.73
C ARG A 259 17.01 -14.80 18.65
N LEU A 260 16.60 -15.97 19.16
CA LEU A 260 17.35 -17.21 18.96
C LEU A 260 17.42 -17.59 17.48
N ALA A 261 16.31 -17.46 16.75
CA ALA A 261 16.24 -17.78 15.31
C ALA A 261 16.97 -16.78 14.39
N GLN A 262 17.40 -15.63 14.93
CA GLN A 262 18.22 -14.64 14.23
C GLN A 262 19.73 -14.89 14.39
N ARG A 263 20.11 -15.89 15.19
CA ARG A 263 21.50 -16.32 15.41
C ARG A 263 21.82 -17.57 14.61
#